data_AF-A0A5E6UJA0-F1
#
_entry.id   AF-A0A5E6UJA0-F1
#
_cell.length_a   1.000
_cell.length_b   1.000
_cell.length_c   1.000
_cell.angle_alpha   90.00
_cell.angle_beta   90.00
_cell.angle_gamma   90.00
#
_symmetry.space_group_name_H-M   'P 1'
#
loop_
_entity.id
_entity.type
_entity.pdbx_description
1 polymer ?
#
loop_
_entity_poly.entity_id
_entity_poly.type
_entity_poly.pdbx_seq_one_letter_code
_entity_poly.pdbx_strand_id
1 'polypeptide(L)'
;MPKYHVDQPITLYSGELILTAAQAAARAHSLEAIAGKKGRYTILDAVQFKAGEVIVIPGEPDKALAQRVSKVEKVGGGNDGE
;
A
#
# COMPACT_ATOMS: atom_id res chain seq x y z
N MET A 1 -5.15 8.88 4.79
CA MET A 1 -4.12 7.89 4.37
C MET A 1 -4.32 7.64 2.88
N PRO A 2 -3.31 7.91 2.04
CA PRO A 2 -3.43 7.71 0.61
C PRO A 2 -3.52 6.21 0.29
N LYS A 3 -4.53 5.86 -0.50
CA LYS A 3 -4.65 4.54 -1.12
C LYS A 3 -3.93 4.60 -2.46
N TYR A 4 -3.32 3.50 -2.85
CA TYR A 4 -2.63 3.36 -4.12
C TYR A 4 -3.12 2.11 -4.83
N HIS A 5 -3.43 2.26 -6.11
CA HIS A 5 -3.75 1.17 -7.01
C HIS A 5 -2.45 0.69 -7.63
N VAL A 6 -2.19 -0.60 -7.54
CA VAL A 6 -1.02 -1.23 -8.12
C VAL A 6 -1.30 -1.41 -9.61
N ASP A 7 -0.67 -0.61 -10.46
CA ASP A 7 -0.88 -0.69 -11.92
C ASP A 7 0.01 -1.76 -12.55
N GLN A 8 1.17 -2.01 -11.93
CA GLN A 8 2.12 -3.04 -12.34
C GLN A 8 2.52 -3.88 -11.14
N PRO A 9 2.82 -5.17 -11.31
CA PRO A 9 3.30 -6.00 -10.22
C PRO A 9 4.52 -5.36 -9.55
N ILE A 10 4.43 -5.19 -8.23
CA ILE A 10 5.49 -4.59 -7.41
C ILE A 10 5.97 -5.57 -6.36
N THR A 11 7.23 -5.42 -5.97
CA THR A 11 7.80 -6.09 -4.80
C THR A 11 8.32 -5.02 -3.87
N LEU A 12 7.85 -5.06 -2.62
CA LEU A 12 8.29 -4.19 -1.55
C LEU A 12 9.22 -4.97 -0.62
N TYR A 13 10.36 -4.38 -0.28
CA TYR A 13 11.38 -5.02 0.55
C TYR A 13 11.48 -4.42 1.95
N SER A 14 10.87 -3.25 2.16
CA SER A 14 10.91 -2.52 3.41
C SER A 14 9.77 -1.51 3.47
N GLY A 15 9.52 -0.99 4.68
CA GLY A 15 8.50 0.02 4.94
C GLY A 15 7.31 -0.52 5.72
N GLU A 16 6.33 0.36 5.92
CA GLU A 16 5.08 0.03 6.59
C GLU A 16 3.96 0.00 5.56
N LEU A 17 2.99 -0.88 5.75
CA LEU A 17 1.78 -0.96 4.94
C LEU A 17 0.56 -1.04 5.84
N ILE A 18 -0.55 -0.55 5.31
CA ILE A 18 -1.86 -0.77 5.91
C ILE A 18 -2.65 -1.66 4.98
N LEU A 19 -2.99 -2.85 5.46
CA LEU A 19 -3.62 -3.91 4.67
C LEU A 19 -4.86 -4.42 5.40
N THR A 20 -5.80 -4.95 4.64
CA THR A 20 -6.91 -5.73 5.22
C THR A 20 -6.39 -7.06 5.76
N ALA A 21 -7.14 -7.67 6.68
CA ALA A 21 -6.78 -8.97 7.24
C ALA A 21 -6.58 -10.05 6.16
N ALA A 22 -7.39 -10.02 5.10
CA ALA A 22 -7.27 -10.95 3.97
C ALA A 22 -5.96 -10.73 3.18
N GLN A 23 -5.63 -9.47 2.87
CA GLN A 23 -4.40 -9.13 2.15
C GLN A 23 -3.15 -9.45 2.97
N ALA A 24 -3.20 -9.19 4.27
CA ALA A 24 -2.12 -9.49 5.20
C ALA A 24 -1.97 -11.00 5.40
N ALA A 25 -3.05 -11.77 5.50
CA ALA A 25 -3.01 -13.23 5.67
C ALA A 25 -2.28 -13.93 4.52
N ALA A 26 -2.47 -13.47 3.28
CA ALA A 26 -1.76 -14.02 2.11
C ALA A 26 -0.23 -13.81 2.17
N ARG A 27 0.22 -12.82 2.96
CA ARG A 27 1.61 -12.35 3.05
C ARG A 27 2.12 -12.35 4.49
N ALA A 28 1.47 -13.10 5.37
CA ALA A 28 1.74 -13.05 6.81
C ALA A 28 3.16 -13.53 7.16
N HIS A 29 3.79 -14.31 6.28
CA HIS A 29 5.17 -14.74 6.41
C HIS A 29 6.19 -13.61 6.17
N SER A 30 5.83 -12.58 5.40
CA SER A 30 6.70 -11.45 5.04
C SER A 30 6.30 -10.15 5.75
N LEU A 31 5.27 -10.19 6.59
CA LEU A 31 4.67 -9.02 7.25
C LEU A 31 4.59 -9.25 8.76
N GLU A 32 5.01 -8.26 9.54
CA GLU A 32 4.86 -8.24 10.99
C GLU A 32 3.78 -7.23 11.39
N ALA A 33 2.78 -7.67 12.15
CA ALA A 33 1.75 -6.77 12.65
C ALA A 33 2.33 -5.83 13.71
N ILE A 34 2.10 -4.53 13.58
CA ILE A 34 2.60 -3.55 14.55
C ILE A 34 1.73 -3.60 15.80
N ALA A 35 2.35 -3.91 16.93
CA ALA A 35 1.67 -3.95 18.23
C ALA A 35 0.93 -2.63 18.51
N GLY A 36 -0.35 -2.74 18.89
CA GLY A 36 -1.21 -1.58 19.17
C GLY A 36 -1.77 -0.85 17.93
N LYS A 37 -1.46 -1.27 16.70
CA LYS A 37 -2.00 -0.66 15.47
C LYS A 37 -2.68 -1.69 14.56
N LYS A 38 -4.01 -1.80 14.69
CA LYS A 38 -4.82 -2.74 13.88
C LYS A 38 -4.71 -2.44 12.39
N GLY A 39 -4.35 -3.44 11.61
CA GLY A 39 -4.26 -3.36 10.14
C GLY A 39 -2.98 -2.70 9.63
N ARG A 40 -2.02 -2.37 10.50
CA ARG A 40 -0.71 -1.85 10.11
C ARG A 40 0.34 -2.93 10.28
N TYR A 41 1.15 -3.11 9.24
CA TYR A 41 2.13 -4.16 9.15
C TYR A 41 3.47 -3.57 8.69
N THR A 42 4.56 -4.06 9.27
CA THR A 42 5.93 -3.79 8.83
C THR A 42 6.35 -4.88 7.87
N ILE A 43 6.98 -4.50 6.75
CA ILE A 43 7.56 -5.45 5.80
C ILE A 43 8.85 -6.00 6.40
N LEU A 44 8.89 -7.32 6.65
CA LEU A 44 10.09 -8.03 7.12
C LEU A 44 10.88 -8.66 5.97
N ASP A 45 10.18 -9.12 4.92
CA ASP A 45 10.76 -9.79 3.76
C ASP A 45 10.09 -9.31 2.46
N ALA A 46 10.47 -9.84 1.30
CA ALA A 46 9.92 -9.40 0.03
C ALA A 46 8.40 -9.66 -0.04
N VAL A 47 7.61 -8.59 -0.15
CA VAL A 47 6.15 -8.64 -0.29
C VAL A 47 5.76 -8.27 -1.71
N GLN A 48 5.19 -9.23 -2.44
CA GLN A 48 4.73 -9.01 -3.80
C GLN A 48 3.24 -8.64 -3.86
N PHE A 49 2.92 -7.61 -4.65
CA PHE A 49 1.55 -7.24 -5.01
C PHE A 49 1.34 -7.40 -6.51
N LYS A 50 0.14 -7.85 -6.88
CA LYS A 50 -0.25 -8.00 -8.28
C LYS A 50 -0.85 -6.69 -8.80
N ALA A 51 -0.78 -6.49 -10.12
CA ALA A 51 -1.54 -5.43 -10.77
C ALA A 51 -3.04 -5.62 -10.47
N GLY A 52 -3.73 -4.52 -10.17
CA GLY A 52 -5.13 -4.51 -9.76
C GLY A 52 -5.37 -4.54 -8.25
N GLU A 53 -4.34 -4.70 -7.41
CA GLU A 53 -4.50 -4.61 -5.96
C GLU A 53 -4.50 -3.16 -5.47
N VAL A 54 -5.25 -2.90 -4.40
CA VAL A 54 -5.23 -1.61 -3.71
C VAL A 54 -4.50 -1.76 -2.38
N ILE A 55 -3.46 -0.98 -2.18
CA ILE A 55 -2.65 -0.94 -0.96
C ILE A 55 -2.73 0.44 -0.31
N VAL A 56 -2.55 0.50 1.01
CA VAL A 56 -2.43 1.78 1.73
C VAL A 56 -1.00 1.89 2.23
N ILE A 57 -0.35 2.99 1.89
CA ILE A 57 1.01 3.28 2.34
C ILE A 57 0.93 4.45 3.33
N PRO A 58 1.35 4.27 4.59
CA PRO A 58 1.45 5.36 5.55
C PRO A 58 2.63 6.26 5.20
N GLY A 59 2.37 7.27 4.37
CA GLY A 59 3.38 8.23 3.92
C GLY A 59 3.43 8.34 2.40
N GLU A 60 4.58 8.75 1.90
CA GLU A 60 4.84 8.85 0.46
C GLU A 60 5.56 7.59 -0.05
N PRO A 61 5.12 7.02 -1.18
CA PRO A 61 5.85 5.93 -1.82
C PRO A 61 7.19 6.43 -2.36
N ASP A 62 8.23 5.60 -2.28
CA ASP A 62 9.50 5.88 -2.95
C ASP A 62 9.30 6.07 -4.45
N LYS A 63 10.23 6.78 -5.10
CA LYS A 63 10.15 7.13 -6.53
C LYS A 63 9.89 5.90 -7.43
N ALA A 64 10.52 4.77 -7.13
CA ALA A 64 10.32 3.52 -7.88
C ALA A 64 8.91 2.94 -7.71
N LEU A 65 8.34 3.08 -6.51
CA LEU A 65 6.98 2.64 -6.21
C LEU A 65 5.95 3.59 -6.83
N ALA A 66 6.16 4.90 -6.70
CA ALA A 66 5.33 5.94 -7.29
C ALA A 66 5.18 5.83 -8.82
N GLN A 67 6.15 5.22 -9.50
CA GLN A 67 6.06 4.94 -10.95
C GLN A 67 5.19 3.74 -11.31
N ARG A 68 4.88 2.86 -10.35
CA ARG A 68 4.16 1.60 -10.55
C ARG A 68 2.79 1.56 -9.87
N VAL A 69 2.48 2.61 -9.09
CA VAL A 69 1.21 2.73 -8.38
C VAL A 69 0.59 4.09 -8.64
N SER A 70 -0.72 4.10 -8.84
CA SER A 70 -1.51 5.32 -9.01
C SER A 70 -2.23 5.64 -7.71
N LYS A 71 -2.16 6.89 -7.27
CA LYS A 71 -2.88 7.35 -6.07
C LYS A 71 -4.37 7.23 -6.31
N VAL A 72 -5.04 6.39 -5.50
CA VAL A 72 -6.50 6.30 -5.43
C VAL A 72 -6.96 7.43 -4.52
N GLU A 73 -7.09 8.61 -5.11
CA GLU A 73 -7.77 9.70 -4.43
C GLU A 73 -9.24 9.30 -4.29
N LYS A 74 -9.73 9.25 -3.04
CA LYS A 74 -11.17 9.21 -2.82
C LYS A 74 -11.68 10.55 -3.33
N VAL A 75 -12.24 10.54 -4.54
CA VAL A 75 -12.99 11.68 -5.10
C VAL A 75 -13.92 12.17 -4.00
N GLY A 76 -13.58 13.36 -3.51
CA GLY A 76 -14.16 13.97 -2.33
C GLY A 76 -13.93 15.46 -2.39
N GLY A 77 -14.38 16.07 -3.50
CA GLY A 77 -14.76 17.48 -3.59
C GLY A 77 -13.61 18.49 -3.69
N GLY A 78 -13.42 19.03 -4.90
CA GLY A 78 -12.63 20.22 -5.18
C GLY A 78 -12.70 20.51 -6.68
N ASN A 79 -13.80 21.15 -7.09
CA ASN A 79 -13.96 21.79 -8.39
C ASN A 79 -13.02 23.01 -8.49
N ASP A 80 -13.04 23.70 -9.63
CA ASP A 80 -12.35 24.96 -9.97
C ASP A 80 -11.01 24.71 -10.72
N GLY A 81 -10.90 24.90 -12.04
CA GLY A 81 -11.54 25.90 -12.89
C GLY A 81 -10.54 27.02 -13.14
N GLU A 82 -9.81 26.95 -14.25
CA GLU A 82 -9.32 28.05 -15.12
C GLU A 82 -8.39 27.51 -16.21
#